data_AF-A0AAN8TGV8-F1
#
_entry.id   AF-A0AAN8TGV8-F1
#
_cell.length_a   1.000
_cell.length_b   1.000
_cell.length_c   1.000
_cell.angle_alpha   90.00
_cell.angle_beta   90.00
_cell.angle_gamma   90.00
#
_symmetry.space_group_name_H-M   'P 1'
#
loop_
_entity.id
_entity.type
_entity.pdbx_description
1 polymer ?
#
loop_
_entity_poly.entity_id
_entity_poly.type
_entity_poly.pdbx_seq_one_letter_code
_entity_poly.pdbx_strand_id
1 'polypeptide(L)'
;MSRERERLDEMEKKLKTEIDISQLHMQQQMGRRQVLGPVGGGTTLNNVTPCAACKLLRRRCAEECPFSPYFSPHEPQKFAAVHKVFGASNVSKLLMEVPVGQRADAANSLVYEANVRLRDPVYGCMGAISTLQQQIQNLQVELNTIRAEILRYKYREAANSLIASISTSVAPELPQAPPTPPPPPPPPSVVVVSSSSSSASSTSSNLYAPASSSVANFSAITNNNISYFDQQ
;
A
#
# COMPACT_ATOMS: atom_id res chain seq x y z
N MET A 1 -8.27 20.70 9.09
CA MET A 1 -8.69 20.69 7.66
C MET A 1 -8.11 21.83 6.82
N SER A 2 -7.90 23.06 7.35
CA SER A 2 -7.41 24.19 6.53
C SER A 2 -5.92 24.13 6.18
N ARG A 3 -5.06 23.76 7.14
CA ARG A 3 -3.59 23.74 6.96
C ARG A 3 -3.07 22.58 6.09
N GLU A 4 -3.86 21.52 5.90
CA GLU A 4 -3.49 20.37 5.07
C GLU A 4 -3.60 20.72 3.58
N ARG A 5 -4.67 21.42 3.20
CA ARG A 5 -4.93 21.83 1.81
C ARG A 5 -3.93 22.87 1.32
N GLU A 6 -3.56 23.84 2.16
CA GLU A 6 -2.51 24.82 1.83
C GLU A 6 -1.16 24.16 1.51
N ARG A 7 -0.80 23.08 2.20
CA ARG A 7 0.46 22.36 1.94
C ARG A 7 0.43 21.58 0.63
N LEU A 8 -0.72 20.99 0.30
CA LEU A 8 -0.90 20.30 -0.97
C LEU A 8 -0.81 21.27 -2.15
N ASP A 9 -1.44 22.45 -2.04
CA ASP A 9 -1.38 23.50 -3.06
C ASP A 9 0.05 24.08 -3.20
N GLU A 10 0.80 24.18 -2.11
CA GLU A 10 2.20 24.63 -2.14
C GLU A 10 3.13 23.59 -2.79
N MET A 11 2.91 22.30 -2.52
CA MET A 11 3.65 21.21 -3.14
C MET A 11 3.34 21.09 -4.63
N GLU A 12 2.07 21.25 -5.03
CA GLU A 12 1.68 21.25 -6.45
C GLU A 12 2.34 22.41 -7.22
N LYS A 13 2.38 23.60 -6.61
CA LYS A 13 3.08 24.77 -7.19
C LYS A 13 4.59 24.54 -7.30
N LYS A 14 5.24 23.94 -6.29
CA LYS A 14 6.67 23.62 -6.35
C LYS A 14 6.98 22.60 -7.44
N LEU A 15 6.19 21.54 -7.56
CA LEU A 15 6.34 20.53 -8.60
C LEU A 15 6.13 21.11 -10.01
N LYS A 16 5.12 21.98 -10.18
CA LYS A 16 4.89 22.65 -11.47
C LYS A 16 6.06 23.55 -11.87
N THR A 17 6.62 24.28 -10.90
CA THR A 17 7.74 25.20 -11.12
C THR A 17 9.04 24.45 -11.45
N GLU A 18 9.31 23.31 -10.81
CA GLU A 18 10.48 22.47 -11.12
C GLU A 18 10.41 21.82 -12.51
N ILE A 19 9.20 21.45 -12.95
CA ILE A 19 8.96 20.94 -14.30
C ILE A 19 9.21 22.05 -15.33
N ASP A 20 8.70 23.27 -15.10
CA ASP A 20 8.91 24.40 -16.01
C ASP A 20 10.38 24.83 -16.07
N ILE A 21 11.11 24.84 -14.94
CA ILE A 21 12.55 25.14 -14.92
C ILE A 21 13.35 24.07 -15.66
N SER A 22 13.03 22.80 -15.47
CA SER A 22 13.67 21.69 -16.19
C SER A 22 13.38 21.74 -17.69
N GLN A 23 12.17 22.15 -18.06
CA GLN A 23 11.75 22.34 -19.45
C GLN A 23 12.46 23.52 -20.11
N LEU A 24 12.63 24.64 -19.40
CA LEU A 24 13.41 25.79 -19.86
C LEU A 24 14.90 25.45 -19.99
N HIS A 25 15.47 24.68 -19.06
CA HIS A 25 16.87 24.24 -19.13
C HIS A 25 17.11 23.30 -20.34
N MET A 26 16.16 22.41 -20.64
CA MET A 26 16.19 21.59 -21.86
C MET A 26 15.99 22.39 -23.14
N GLN A 27 15.20 23.48 -23.10
CA GLN A 27 14.99 24.38 -24.23
C GLN A 27 16.24 25.23 -24.52
N GLN A 28 16.99 25.63 -23.48
CA GLN A 28 18.22 26.40 -23.62
C GLN A 28 19.39 25.56 -24.17
N GLN A 29 19.41 24.25 -23.88
CA GLN A 29 20.42 23.33 -24.42
C GLN A 29 20.30 23.09 -25.94
N MET A 30 19.14 23.39 -26.54
CA MET A 30 18.88 23.26 -27.98
C MET A 30 18.84 24.61 -28.73
N GLY A 31 19.09 25.72 -28.04
CA GLY A 31 18.87 27.08 -28.53
C GLY A 31 20.12 27.86 -28.92
N ARG A 32 21.01 27.34 -29.78
CA ARG A 32 21.89 28.16 -30.65
C ARG A 32 22.70 27.30 -31.63
N ARG A 33 22.27 27.30 -32.89
CA ARG A 33 23.11 27.50 -34.09
C ARG A 33 22.23 27.34 -35.32
N GLN A 34 21.78 28.48 -35.85
CA GLN A 34 21.60 28.66 -37.28
C GLN A 34 22.98 28.46 -37.92
N VAL A 35 23.15 27.42 -38.72
CA VAL A 35 24.12 27.42 -39.82
C VAL A 35 23.40 26.81 -41.01
N LEU A 36 23.04 27.68 -41.95
CA LEU A 36 22.69 27.32 -43.31
C LEU A 36 23.93 26.66 -43.92
N GLY A 37 23.84 25.37 -44.24
CA GLY A 37 24.81 24.65 -45.07
C GLY A 37 24.04 23.89 -46.14
N PRO A 38 24.33 24.08 -47.44
CA PRO A 38 23.66 23.35 -48.50
C PRO A 38 24.36 22.00 -48.70
N VAL A 39 23.61 20.91 -48.58
CA VAL A 39 24.01 19.62 -49.17
C VAL A 39 22.87 19.21 -50.10
N GLY A 40 23.20 19.21 -51.38
CA GLY A 40 22.27 18.99 -52.47
C GLY A 40 21.87 17.53 -52.66
N GLY A 41 20.95 17.37 -53.60
CA GLY A 41 20.75 16.11 -54.32
C GLY A 41 19.43 15.40 -54.04
N GLY A 42 18.40 15.78 -54.79
CA GLY A 42 17.51 14.79 -55.41
C GLY A 42 16.18 14.49 -54.72
N THR A 43 15.12 14.81 -55.45
CA THR A 43 13.78 14.18 -55.46
C THR A 43 12.86 14.41 -54.25
N THR A 44 11.93 15.36 -54.46
CA THR A 44 10.54 15.41 -53.96
C THR A 44 10.32 14.95 -52.53
N LEU A 45 10.51 15.84 -51.56
CA LEU A 45 10.16 15.55 -50.17
C LEU A 45 8.99 16.42 -49.77
N ASN A 46 7.84 15.76 -49.74
CA ASN A 46 6.69 16.17 -48.96
C ASN A 46 7.19 16.65 -47.57
N ASN A 47 6.68 17.78 -47.09
CA ASN A 47 6.98 18.33 -45.75
C ASN A 47 6.47 17.38 -44.65
N VAL A 48 7.10 16.21 -44.49
CA VAL A 48 6.80 15.29 -43.40
C VAL A 48 7.40 15.88 -42.15
N THR A 49 6.55 16.46 -41.30
CA THR A 49 6.92 16.91 -39.96
C THR A 49 7.62 15.76 -39.25
N PRO A 50 8.91 15.92 -38.86
CA PRO A 50 9.64 14.82 -38.25
C PRO A 50 9.00 14.44 -36.92
N CYS A 51 8.87 13.15 -36.65
CA CYS A 51 8.42 12.67 -35.35
C CYS A 51 9.33 13.17 -34.20
N ALA A 52 8.84 13.12 -32.96
CA ALA A 52 9.60 13.62 -31.80
C ALA A 52 10.99 12.97 -31.69
N ALA A 53 11.11 11.68 -32.02
CA ALA A 53 12.37 10.96 -32.02
C ALA A 53 13.38 11.52 -33.01
N CYS A 54 12.99 11.64 -34.28
CA CYS A 54 13.86 12.14 -35.34
C CYS A 54 14.22 13.61 -35.11
N LYS A 55 13.29 14.40 -34.58
CA LYS A 55 13.54 15.79 -34.17
C LYS A 55 14.59 15.88 -33.05
N LEU A 56 14.49 15.06 -32.00
CA LEU A 56 15.45 15.05 -30.89
C LEU A 56 16.83 14.53 -31.34
N LEU A 57 16.86 13.47 -32.16
CA LEU A 57 18.07 12.85 -32.68
C LEU A 57 18.72 13.60 -33.85
N ARG A 58 18.12 14.71 -34.30
CA ARG A 58 18.61 15.55 -35.41
C ARG A 58 18.87 14.78 -36.71
N ARG A 59 17.97 13.84 -37.05
CA ARG A 59 18.04 13.03 -38.28
C ARG A 59 16.77 13.14 -39.10
N ARG A 60 16.83 12.77 -40.39
CA ARG A 60 15.64 12.72 -41.26
C ARG A 60 14.65 11.65 -40.76
N CYS A 61 13.36 11.98 -40.76
CA CYS A 61 12.29 11.01 -40.51
C CYS A 61 11.94 10.31 -41.83
N ALA A 62 12.25 9.02 -41.94
CA ALA A 62 11.84 8.19 -43.07
C ALA A 62 10.34 7.84 -43.00
N GLU A 63 9.76 7.39 -44.11
CA GLU A 63 8.37 6.92 -44.17
C GLU A 63 8.17 5.73 -43.22
N GLU A 64 9.09 4.75 -43.26
CA GLU A 64 9.11 3.57 -42.37
C GLU A 64 9.87 3.83 -41.06
N CYS A 65 9.67 4.99 -40.44
CA CYS A 65 10.32 5.31 -39.17
C CYS A 65 9.68 4.51 -38.02
N PRO A 66 10.45 3.69 -37.27
CA PRO A 66 9.91 2.84 -36.20
C PRO A 66 9.33 3.62 -35.01
N PHE A 67 9.65 4.91 -34.91
CA PHE A 67 9.18 5.79 -33.84
C PHE A 67 7.98 6.64 -34.24
N SER A 68 7.76 6.86 -35.54
CA SER A 68 6.78 7.84 -36.03
C SER A 68 5.35 7.57 -35.55
N PRO A 69 4.85 6.32 -35.57
CA PRO A 69 3.49 6.01 -35.11
C PRO A 69 3.25 6.25 -33.62
N TYR A 70 4.31 6.25 -32.80
CA TYR A 70 4.19 6.22 -31.33
C TYR A 70 4.66 7.52 -30.65
N PHE A 71 5.53 8.29 -31.32
CA PHE A 71 6.14 9.51 -30.76
C PHE A 71 5.80 10.74 -31.60
N SER A 72 4.62 11.29 -31.35
CA SER A 72 4.11 12.51 -32.01
C SER A 72 5.04 13.72 -31.79
N PRO A 73 5.23 14.58 -32.81
CA PRO A 73 5.99 15.83 -32.66
C PRO A 73 5.40 16.81 -31.63
N HIS A 74 4.13 16.65 -31.27
CA HIS A 74 3.45 17.48 -30.27
C HIS A 74 3.79 17.08 -28.83
N GLU A 75 4.41 15.91 -28.62
CA GLU A 75 4.75 15.39 -27.30
C GLU A 75 6.24 15.02 -27.19
N PRO A 76 7.17 15.97 -27.43
CA PRO A 76 8.61 15.70 -27.44
C PRO A 76 9.12 15.13 -26.11
N GLN A 77 8.48 15.48 -24.99
CA GLN A 77 8.81 15.01 -23.66
C GLN A 77 8.71 13.48 -23.53
N LYS A 78 7.77 12.82 -24.24
CA LYS A 78 7.62 11.36 -24.19
C LYS A 78 8.87 10.66 -24.69
N PHE A 79 9.36 11.07 -25.87
CA PHE A 79 10.57 10.48 -26.42
C PHE A 79 11.82 10.90 -25.65
N ALA A 80 11.89 12.14 -25.15
CA ALA A 80 13.03 12.59 -24.35
C ALA A 80 13.22 11.74 -23.07
N ALA A 81 12.13 11.43 -22.37
CA ALA A 81 12.17 10.57 -21.19
C ALA A 81 12.66 9.17 -21.52
N VAL A 82 12.03 8.55 -22.52
CA VAL A 82 12.37 7.19 -22.98
C VAL A 82 13.80 7.10 -23.50
N HIS A 83 14.26 8.10 -24.25
CA HIS A 83 15.63 8.19 -24.72
C HIS A 83 16.65 8.30 -23.58
N LYS A 84 16.34 9.08 -22.54
CA LYS A 84 17.21 9.26 -21.37
C LYS A 84 17.35 7.99 -20.53
N VAL A 85 16.27 7.21 -20.38
CA VAL A 85 16.26 6.02 -19.51
C VAL A 85 16.69 4.75 -20.24
N PHE A 86 16.15 4.53 -21.44
CA PHE A 86 16.35 3.27 -22.17
C PHE A 86 17.32 3.41 -23.35
N GLY A 87 17.44 4.61 -23.92
CA GLY A 87 18.21 4.84 -25.15
C GLY A 87 17.43 4.50 -26.42
N ALA A 88 17.67 5.25 -27.50
CA ALA A 88 16.89 5.13 -28.74
C ALA A 88 17.04 3.76 -29.39
N SER A 89 18.26 3.20 -29.44
CA SER A 89 18.51 1.90 -30.07
C SER A 89 17.79 0.75 -29.37
N ASN A 90 17.79 0.74 -28.03
CA ASN A 90 17.10 -0.28 -27.25
C ASN A 90 15.60 -0.21 -27.45
N VAL A 91 15.04 1.01 -27.45
CA VAL A 91 13.61 1.23 -27.69
C VAL A 91 13.22 0.78 -29.09
N SER A 92 14.03 1.12 -30.11
CA SER A 92 13.79 0.64 -31.47
C SER A 92 13.79 -0.88 -31.53
N LYS A 93 14.77 -1.54 -30.89
CA LYS A 93 14.89 -3.00 -30.86
C LYS A 93 13.67 -3.65 -30.19
N LEU A 94 13.31 -3.18 -29.00
CA LEU A 94 12.16 -3.66 -28.24
C LEU A 94 10.85 -3.50 -29.03
N LEU A 95 10.61 -2.33 -29.64
CA LEU A 95 9.43 -2.13 -30.46
C LEU A 95 9.40 -3.07 -31.68
N MET A 96 10.54 -3.42 -32.27
CA MET A 96 10.57 -4.38 -33.38
C MET A 96 10.29 -5.83 -32.93
N GLU A 97 10.67 -6.20 -31.71
CA GLU A 97 10.40 -7.51 -31.10
C GLU A 97 8.93 -7.67 -30.68
N VAL A 98 8.24 -6.57 -30.36
CA VAL A 98 6.81 -6.59 -29.99
C VAL A 98 5.92 -6.71 -31.25
N PRO A 99 4.87 -7.56 -31.23
CA PRO A 99 3.88 -7.63 -32.31
C PRO A 99 3.26 -6.27 -32.60
N VAL A 100 3.04 -5.95 -33.88
CA VAL A 100 2.61 -4.61 -34.32
C VAL A 100 1.39 -4.07 -33.55
N GLY A 101 0.40 -4.94 -33.28
CA GLY A 101 -0.81 -4.56 -32.55
C GLY A 101 -0.60 -4.14 -31.09
N GLN A 102 0.54 -4.48 -30.48
CA GLN A 102 0.87 -4.17 -29.08
C GLN A 102 1.95 -3.08 -28.95
N ARG A 103 2.55 -2.63 -30.06
CA ARG A 103 3.66 -1.67 -30.03
C ARG A 103 3.25 -0.31 -29.44
N ALA A 104 2.00 0.11 -29.64
CA ALA A 104 1.49 1.34 -29.05
C ALA A 104 1.46 1.25 -27.51
N ASP A 105 0.96 0.14 -26.97
CA ASP A 105 0.91 -0.10 -25.52
C ASP A 105 2.31 -0.28 -24.92
N ALA A 106 3.21 -0.96 -25.64
CA ALA A 106 4.61 -1.07 -25.26
C ALA A 106 5.28 0.32 -25.21
N ALA A 107 5.07 1.17 -26.21
CA ALA A 107 5.60 2.53 -26.21
C ALA A 107 5.04 3.36 -25.05
N ASN A 108 3.73 3.26 -24.76
CA ASN A 108 3.11 3.94 -23.62
C ASN A 108 3.68 3.44 -22.28
N SER A 109 3.92 2.14 -22.15
CA SER A 109 4.52 1.53 -20.95
C SER A 109 5.95 2.02 -20.73
N LEU A 110 6.77 2.06 -21.78
CA LEU A 110 8.12 2.63 -21.73
C LEU A 110 8.10 4.10 -21.33
N VAL A 111 7.16 4.89 -21.86
CA VAL A 111 7.00 6.30 -21.47
C VAL A 111 6.65 6.43 -19.99
N TYR A 112 5.73 5.61 -19.48
CA TYR A 112 5.38 5.60 -18.06
C TYR A 112 6.61 5.24 -17.19
N GLU A 113 7.25 4.12 -17.48
CA GLU A 113 8.41 3.65 -16.71
C GLU A 113 9.56 4.65 -16.73
N ALA A 114 9.85 5.26 -17.89
CA ALA A 114 10.88 6.29 -18.00
C ALA A 114 10.54 7.50 -17.11
N ASN A 115 9.29 7.98 -17.15
CA ASN A 115 8.88 9.11 -16.32
C ASN A 115 8.95 8.80 -14.82
N VAL A 116 8.57 7.59 -14.41
CA VAL A 116 8.70 7.19 -13.00
C VAL A 116 10.18 7.09 -12.60
N ARG A 117 11.04 6.49 -13.43
CA ARG A 117 12.49 6.40 -13.18
C ARG A 117 13.18 7.77 -13.13
N LEU A 118 12.69 8.75 -13.88
CA LEU A 118 13.22 10.12 -13.82
C LEU A 118 12.82 10.86 -12.54
N ARG A 119 11.64 10.57 -11.97
CA ARG A 119 11.18 11.12 -10.68
C ARG A 119 11.81 10.41 -9.49
N ASP A 120 12.00 9.10 -9.60
CA ASP A 120 12.66 8.26 -8.61
C ASP A 120 13.81 7.48 -9.27
N PRO A 121 15.03 8.04 -9.27
CA PRO A 121 16.20 7.40 -9.85
C PRO A 121 16.65 6.13 -9.13
N VAL A 122 16.21 5.91 -7.89
CA VAL A 122 16.63 4.77 -7.06
C VAL A 122 15.70 3.59 -7.33
N TYR A 123 14.40 3.74 -7.09
CA TYR A 123 13.44 2.64 -7.18
C TYR A 123 12.55 2.68 -8.43
N GLY A 124 12.31 3.85 -9.03
CA GLY A 124 11.48 3.97 -10.22
C GLY A 124 10.12 3.27 -10.08
N CYS A 125 9.74 2.47 -11.06
CA CYS A 125 8.48 1.71 -11.02
C CYS A 125 8.43 0.65 -9.90
N MET A 126 9.58 0.15 -9.44
CA MET A 126 9.62 -0.80 -8.32
C MET A 126 9.10 -0.18 -7.02
N GLY A 127 9.38 1.11 -6.77
CA GLY A 127 8.86 1.81 -5.59
C GLY A 127 7.33 1.90 -5.60
N ALA A 128 6.74 2.15 -6.78
CA ALA A 128 5.29 2.12 -6.96
C ALA A 128 4.71 0.72 -6.70
N ILE A 129 5.35 -0.32 -7.22
CA ILE A 129 4.95 -1.72 -6.99
C ILE A 129 4.99 -2.05 -5.50
N SER A 130 6.09 -1.76 -4.81
CA SER A 130 6.22 -2.04 -3.37
C SER A 130 5.18 -1.30 -2.53
N THR A 131 4.90 -0.04 -2.87
CA THR A 131 3.88 0.76 -2.18
C THR A 131 2.49 0.14 -2.37
N LEU A 132 2.14 -0.26 -3.60
CA LEU A 132 0.86 -0.91 -3.88
C LEU A 132 0.74 -2.27 -3.18
N GLN A 133 1.81 -3.05 -3.15
CA GLN A 133 1.84 -4.33 -2.43
C GLN A 133 1.61 -4.13 -0.92
N GLN A 134 2.21 -3.11 -0.31
CA GLN A 134 1.97 -2.77 1.09
C GLN A 134 0.51 -2.35 1.33
N GLN A 135 -0.07 -1.56 0.42
CA GLN A 135 -1.48 -1.16 0.52
C GLN A 135 -2.42 -2.36 0.45
N ILE A 136 -2.17 -3.30 -0.46
CA ILE A 136 -2.93 -4.55 -0.57
C ILE A 136 -2.86 -5.33 0.75
N GLN A 137 -1.67 -5.47 1.33
CA GLN A 137 -1.49 -6.16 2.61
C GLN A 137 -2.24 -5.47 3.75
N ASN A 138 -2.12 -4.15 3.86
CA ASN A 138 -2.81 -3.37 4.90
C ASN A 138 -4.34 -3.52 4.79
N LEU A 139 -4.88 -3.37 3.58
CA LEU A 139 -6.32 -3.52 3.33
C LEU A 139 -6.78 -4.96 3.61
N GLN A 140 -5.97 -5.96 3.28
CA GLN A 140 -6.29 -7.35 3.57
C GLN A 140 -6.33 -7.63 5.08
N VAL A 141 -5.41 -7.04 5.84
CA VAL A 141 -5.40 -7.11 7.31
C VAL A 141 -6.65 -6.44 7.88
N GLU A 142 -6.98 -5.23 7.43
CA GLU A 142 -8.17 -4.49 7.87
C GLU A 142 -9.45 -5.29 7.60
N LEU A 143 -9.61 -5.82 6.39
CA LEU A 143 -10.75 -6.67 6.04
C LEU A 143 -10.85 -7.91 6.94
N ASN A 144 -9.73 -8.55 7.24
CA ASN A 144 -9.72 -9.73 8.10
C ASN A 144 -10.07 -9.38 9.56
N THR A 145 -9.59 -8.24 10.06
CA THR A 145 -9.94 -7.72 11.38
C THR A 145 -11.45 -7.48 11.50
N ILE A 146 -12.04 -6.78 10.53
CA ILE A 146 -13.48 -6.49 10.50
C ILE A 146 -14.29 -7.80 10.41
N ARG A 147 -13.87 -8.74 9.57
CA ARG A 147 -14.53 -10.06 9.46
C ARG A 147 -14.49 -10.82 10.79
N ALA A 148 -13.36 -10.83 11.47
CA ALA A 148 -13.23 -11.47 12.78
C ALA A 148 -14.14 -10.79 13.83
N GLU A 149 -14.23 -9.46 13.79
CA GLU A 149 -15.11 -8.71 14.68
C GLU A 149 -16.60 -9.01 14.44
N ILE A 150 -17.03 -9.09 13.17
CA ILE A 150 -18.40 -9.48 12.80
C ILE A 150 -18.72 -10.88 13.33
N LEU A 151 -17.82 -11.85 13.15
CA LEU A 151 -18.01 -13.21 13.67
C LEU A 151 -18.13 -13.22 15.19
N ARG A 152 -17.33 -12.40 15.88
CA ARG A 152 -17.38 -12.25 17.34
C ARG A 152 -18.74 -11.70 17.80
N TYR A 153 -19.30 -10.70 17.11
CA TYR A 153 -20.63 -10.17 17.42
C TYR A 153 -21.72 -11.21 17.19
N LYS A 154 -21.69 -11.93 16.06
CA LYS A 154 -22.67 -12.99 15.76
C LYS A 154 -22.65 -14.11 16.79
N TYR A 155 -21.46 -14.55 17.22
CA TYR A 155 -21.34 -15.58 18.25
C TYR A 155 -21.86 -15.09 19.62
N ARG A 156 -21.56 -13.85 19.98
CA ARG A 156 -22.08 -13.23 21.21
C ARG A 156 -23.60 -13.13 21.21
N GLU A 157 -24.19 -12.73 20.09
CA GLU A 157 -25.65 -12.66 19.92
C GLU A 157 -26.31 -14.03 20.06
N ALA A 158 -25.76 -15.06 19.41
CA ALA A 158 -26.23 -16.44 19.54
C ALA A 158 -26.12 -16.97 20.98
N ALA A 159 -25.00 -16.71 21.67
CA ALA A 159 -24.81 -17.10 23.06
C ALA A 159 -25.81 -16.39 24.00
N ASN A 160 -26.05 -15.10 23.79
CA ASN A 160 -27.03 -14.35 24.56
C ASN A 160 -28.47 -14.87 24.33
N SER A 161 -28.81 -15.25 23.10
CA SER A 161 -30.12 -15.86 22.78
C SER A 161 -30.32 -17.22 23.46
N LEU A 162 -29.25 -18.03 23.60
CA LEU A 162 -29.30 -19.31 24.31
C LEU A 162 -29.50 -19.12 25.82
N ILE A 163 -28.81 -18.14 26.44
CA ILE A 163 -28.96 -17.85 27.87
C ILE A 163 -30.37 -17.30 28.18
N ALA A 164 -30.92 -16.45 27.30
CA ALA A 164 -32.27 -15.92 27.44
C ALA A 164 -33.35 -17.01 27.38
N SER A 165 -33.14 -18.08 26.62
CA SER A 165 -34.08 -19.20 26.49
C SER A 165 -33.99 -20.22 27.64
N ILE A 166 -32.87 -20.28 28.38
CA ILE A 166 -32.72 -21.12 29.59
C ILE A 166 -33.33 -20.43 30.82
N SER A 167 -33.39 -19.09 30.84
CA SER A 167 -33.86 -18.31 31.99
C SER A 167 -35.39 -18.36 32.19
N THR A 168 -36.16 -18.93 31.25
CA THR A 168 -37.63 -19.07 31.34
C THR A 168 -38.13 -20.35 32.00
N SER A 169 -37.25 -21.24 32.48
CA SER A 169 -37.65 -22.54 33.07
C SER A 169 -37.33 -22.74 34.55
N VAL A 170 -36.77 -21.75 35.27
CA VAL A 170 -36.49 -21.86 36.71
C VAL A 170 -37.41 -20.92 37.49
N ALA A 171 -38.54 -21.45 37.93
CA ALA A 171 -39.30 -20.85 39.03
C ALA A 171 -38.41 -20.81 40.28
N PRO A 172 -38.38 -19.69 41.04
CA PRO A 172 -37.64 -19.65 42.29
C PRO A 172 -38.44 -20.43 43.35
N GLU A 173 -38.12 -21.71 43.53
CA GLU A 173 -38.52 -22.41 44.75
C GLU A 173 -37.61 -21.95 45.90
N LEU A 174 -38.21 -21.29 46.90
CA LEU A 174 -37.55 -20.85 48.12
C LEU A 174 -36.82 -22.03 48.79
N PRO A 175 -35.52 -21.95 49.07
CA PRO A 175 -34.90 -22.84 50.04
C PRO A 175 -35.38 -22.46 51.44
N GLN A 176 -36.21 -23.30 52.06
CA GLN A 176 -36.53 -23.19 53.49
C GLN A 176 -35.24 -23.26 54.33
N ALA A 177 -35.14 -22.34 55.28
CA ALA A 177 -33.98 -22.19 56.16
C ALA A 177 -33.75 -23.43 57.05
N PRO A 178 -32.52 -23.98 57.10
CA PRO A 178 -32.14 -24.91 58.16
C PRO A 178 -31.76 -24.14 59.45
N PRO A 179 -32.07 -24.68 60.65
CA PRO A 179 -31.86 -24.00 61.93
C PRO A 179 -30.37 -23.82 62.27
N THR A 180 -30.05 -22.69 62.87
CA THR A 180 -28.70 -22.30 63.33
C THR A 180 -28.17 -23.23 64.43
N PRO A 181 -26.94 -23.79 64.31
CA PRO A 181 -26.27 -24.46 65.43
C PRO A 181 -25.54 -23.47 66.36
N PRO A 182 -25.35 -23.83 67.66
CA PRO A 182 -24.85 -22.95 68.71
C PRO A 182 -23.31 -22.70 68.64
N PRO A 183 -22.79 -21.66 69.32
CA PRO A 183 -21.39 -21.26 69.21
C PRO A 183 -20.40 -22.24 69.88
N PRO A 184 -19.15 -22.33 69.39
CA PRO A 184 -18.15 -23.26 69.91
C PRO A 184 -17.40 -22.75 71.16
N PRO A 185 -16.91 -23.66 72.04
CA PRO A 185 -16.04 -23.33 73.19
C PRO A 185 -14.54 -23.17 72.80
N PRO A 186 -13.72 -22.53 73.67
CA PRO A 186 -12.35 -22.10 73.35
C PRO A 186 -11.30 -23.22 73.41
N PRO A 187 -10.10 -23.02 72.81
CA PRO A 187 -9.11 -24.07 72.60
C PRO A 187 -8.11 -24.20 73.76
N PRO A 188 -7.47 -25.37 73.89
CA PRO A 188 -6.13 -25.44 74.47
C PRO A 188 -5.09 -26.00 73.49
N SER A 189 -3.90 -25.40 73.60
CA SER A 189 -2.66 -25.69 72.88
C SER A 189 -2.09 -27.06 73.22
N VAL A 190 -1.48 -27.78 72.26
CA VAL A 190 -0.17 -28.41 72.51
C VAL A 190 0.57 -28.85 71.23
N VAL A 191 1.88 -28.55 71.26
CA VAL A 191 3.08 -29.20 70.70
C VAL A 191 3.25 -29.55 69.21
N VAL A 192 4.21 -28.80 68.65
CA VAL A 192 5.19 -29.13 67.60
C VAL A 192 5.89 -30.46 67.90
N VAL A 193 6.08 -31.34 66.90
CA VAL A 193 7.37 -32.01 66.61
C VAL A 193 7.40 -32.44 65.13
N SER A 194 8.50 -32.06 64.50
CA SER A 194 8.97 -32.37 63.15
C SER A 194 9.33 -33.82 62.92
N SER A 195 9.36 -34.24 61.64
CA SER A 195 10.24 -35.24 60.98
C SER A 195 9.41 -36.02 59.95
N SER A 196 9.89 -36.39 58.77
CA SER A 196 11.23 -36.39 58.21
C SER A 196 11.11 -36.58 56.69
N SER A 197 12.07 -35.98 56.00
CA SER A 197 12.51 -36.21 54.64
C SER A 197 12.77 -37.67 54.26
N SER A 198 12.51 -38.01 53.00
CA SER A 198 13.30 -38.91 52.14
C SER A 198 12.86 -38.64 50.68
N SER A 199 13.69 -38.08 49.79
CA SER A 199 14.69 -38.79 48.93
C SER A 199 14.01 -39.83 48.02
N ALA A 200 14.20 -39.91 46.71
CA ALA A 200 15.20 -39.35 45.80
C ALA A 200 14.74 -39.57 44.33
N SER A 201 15.32 -38.77 43.41
CA SER A 201 15.68 -39.10 42.02
C SER A 201 14.54 -39.47 41.03
N SER A 202 14.53 -39.11 39.75
CA SER A 202 15.58 -38.78 38.79
C SER A 202 14.97 -38.06 37.58
N THR A 203 15.75 -37.16 36.97
CA THR A 203 15.86 -36.87 35.53
C THR A 203 14.66 -37.12 34.61
N SER A 204 14.20 -36.08 33.92
CA SER A 204 14.58 -35.86 32.51
C SER A 204 13.98 -34.56 31.95
N SER A 205 14.80 -33.93 31.12
CA SER A 205 14.63 -32.66 30.43
C SER A 205 13.34 -32.57 29.62
N ASN A 206 12.72 -31.38 29.58
CA ASN A 206 12.23 -30.79 28.34
C ASN A 206 12.11 -29.26 28.49
N LEU A 207 12.83 -28.58 27.60
CA LEU A 207 12.77 -27.15 27.32
C LEU A 207 11.51 -26.88 26.49
N TYR A 208 10.66 -25.93 26.92
CA TYR A 208 10.14 -24.79 26.16
C TYR A 208 8.96 -24.17 26.91
N ALA A 209 9.18 -22.93 27.38
CA ALA A 209 8.14 -21.94 27.68
C ALA A 209 8.00 -21.02 26.45
N PRO A 210 6.92 -20.23 26.28
CA PRO A 210 6.58 -19.20 27.24
C PRO A 210 5.13 -19.19 27.72
N ALA A 211 4.99 -18.49 28.85
CA ALA A 211 3.82 -18.26 29.64
C ALA A 211 2.69 -17.53 28.90
N SER A 212 1.48 -17.98 29.18
CA SER A 212 0.29 -17.15 29.16
C SER A 212 0.29 -16.26 30.41
N SER A 213 0.25 -14.95 30.23
CA SER A 213 -0.02 -13.99 31.31
C SER A 213 -1.42 -13.41 31.15
N SER A 214 -2.31 -13.95 31.97
CA SER A 214 -3.37 -13.30 32.73
C SER A 214 -3.66 -11.81 32.46
N VAL A 215 -4.90 -11.55 32.06
CA VAL A 215 -5.90 -10.66 32.67
C VAL A 215 -5.39 -9.47 33.51
N ALA A 216 -5.66 -8.25 33.04
CA ALA A 216 -6.39 -7.18 33.74
C ALA A 216 -6.19 -5.83 33.03
N ASN A 217 -7.25 -5.25 32.44
CA ASN A 217 -7.95 -4.13 33.08
C ASN A 217 -9.01 -3.50 32.17
N PHE A 218 -10.18 -3.41 32.77
CA PHE A 218 -11.37 -2.73 32.33
C PHE A 218 -11.14 -1.22 32.38
N SER A 219 -11.54 -0.49 31.35
CA SER A 219 -11.88 0.93 31.46
C SER A 219 -12.99 1.21 30.45
N ALA A 220 -14.21 1.09 30.94
CA ALA A 220 -15.37 1.76 30.37
C ALA A 220 -15.12 3.27 30.39
N ILE A 221 -15.53 3.98 29.33
CA ILE A 221 -16.06 5.35 29.41
C ILE A 221 -16.85 5.65 28.13
N THR A 222 -18.16 5.81 28.36
CA THR A 222 -19.17 6.65 27.69
C THR A 222 -19.47 6.45 26.20
N ASN A 223 -20.58 5.74 25.97
CA ASN A 223 -21.57 6.14 24.97
C ASN A 223 -21.94 7.62 25.14
N ASN A 224 -21.88 8.40 24.07
CA ASN A 224 -22.75 9.53 23.85
C ASN A 224 -22.99 9.75 22.35
N ASN A 225 -24.26 9.58 22.00
CA ASN A 225 -25.03 10.18 20.90
C ASN A 225 -24.87 9.72 19.44
N ILE A 226 -25.92 9.02 19.04
CA ILE A 226 -26.53 8.86 17.72
C ILE A 226 -26.77 10.21 17.02
N SER A 227 -26.54 10.28 15.70
CA SER A 227 -27.57 10.70 14.71
C SER A 227 -27.05 10.71 13.27
N TYR A 228 -27.89 10.16 12.38
CA TYR A 228 -28.06 10.53 10.97
C TYR A 228 -26.99 10.02 9.97
N PHE A 229 -27.31 9.38 8.84
CA PHE A 229 -28.51 9.41 7.98
C PHE A 229 -28.55 8.11 7.15
N ASP A 230 -29.73 7.50 7.05
CA ASP A 230 -30.10 6.55 5.99
C ASP A 230 -31.26 7.17 5.21
N GLN A 231 -31.36 6.87 3.91
CA GLN A 231 -32.44 7.17 2.97
C GLN A 231 -32.29 8.38 2.03
N GLN A 232 -31.64 8.13 0.87
CA GLN A 232 -32.28 8.29 -0.45
C GLN A 232 -31.61 7.39 -1.49
#